data_AF-A0A9Q0T1Z2-F1
#
_entry.id   AF-A0A9Q0T1Z2-F1
#
_cell.length_a   1.000
_cell.length_b   1.000
_cell.length_c   1.000
_cell.angle_alpha   90.00
_cell.angle_beta   90.00
_cell.angle_gamma   90.00
#
_symmetry.space_group_name_H-M   'P 1'
#
loop_
_entity.id
_entity.type
_entity.pdbx_description
1 polymer ?
#
loop_
_entity_poly.entity_id
_entity_poly.type
_entity_poly.pdbx_seq_one_letter_code
_entity_poly.pdbx_strand_id
1 'polypeptide(L)'
;MKAASPISLKISLKSIREGRTQSLDQCLARDYNICCHIMRRTVSIDYFEGTRAMLLDKENTPPKWEPARLELVSDEMVGRYFSRVDEDDWESLQLPARSNSVSMMRPKL
;
A
#
# COMPACT_ATOMS: atom_id res chain seq x y z
N MET A 1 -15.92 9.31 1.43
CA MET A 1 -15.37 8.79 2.70
C MET A 1 -14.78 9.96 3.48
N LYS A 2 -15.25 10.27 4.68
CA LYS A 2 -14.74 11.39 5.51
C LYS A 2 -13.84 10.94 6.69
N ALA A 3 -13.82 9.64 6.99
CA ALA A 3 -13.09 9.08 8.15
C ALA A 3 -11.71 8.47 7.79
N ALA A 4 -11.40 8.32 6.51
CA ALA A 4 -10.14 7.72 6.06
C ALA A 4 -9.05 8.78 5.83
N SER A 5 -7.79 8.38 6.02
CA SER A 5 -6.61 9.17 5.68
C SER A 5 -6.67 9.64 4.21
N PRO A 6 -6.58 10.96 3.92
CA PRO A 6 -6.61 11.48 2.56
C PRO A 6 -5.50 10.93 1.66
N ILE A 7 -4.30 10.73 2.20
CA ILE A 7 -3.17 10.17 1.43
C ILE A 7 -3.40 8.69 1.12
N SER A 8 -3.90 7.91 2.08
CA SER A 8 -4.27 6.51 1.88
C SER A 8 -5.31 6.36 0.76
N LEU A 9 -6.32 7.24 0.72
CA LEU A 9 -7.33 7.23 -0.35
C LEU A 9 -6.72 7.42 -1.75
N LYS A 10 -5.76 8.34 -1.91
CA LYS A 10 -5.09 8.56 -3.20
C LYS A 10 -4.17 7.40 -3.58
N ILE A 11 -3.42 6.85 -2.61
CA ILE A 11 -2.59 5.65 -2.81
C ILE A 11 -3.45 4.50 -3.31
N SER A 12 -4.53 4.16 -2.59
CA SER A 12 -5.42 3.06 -2.97
C SER A 12 -6.03 3.26 -4.36
N LEU A 13 -6.47 4.47 -4.69
CA LEU A 13 -7.01 4.78 -6.02
C LEU A 13 -5.96 4.57 -7.13
N LYS A 14 -4.72 5.02 -6.90
CA LYS A 14 -3.62 4.81 -7.86
C LYS A 14 -3.27 3.34 -8.01
N SER A 15 -3.15 2.58 -6.91
CA SER A 15 -2.90 1.13 -6.94
C SER A 15 -3.97 0.37 -7.72
N ILE A 16 -5.26 0.71 -7.51
CA ILE A 16 -6.37 0.09 -8.26
C ILE A 16 -6.27 0.41 -9.75
N ARG A 17 -5.92 1.65 -10.12
CA ARG A 17 -5.84 2.07 -11.53
C ARG A 17 -4.66 1.39 -12.24
N GLU A 18 -3.49 1.35 -11.63
CA GLU A 18 -2.31 0.70 -12.20
C GLU A 18 -2.42 -0.82 -12.23
N GLY A 19 -3.06 -1.42 -11.21
CA GLY A 19 -3.27 -2.86 -11.13
C GLY A 19 -4.12 -3.45 -12.26
N ARG A 20 -4.94 -2.63 -12.94
CA ARG A 20 -5.79 -3.09 -14.07
C ARG A 20 -5.00 -3.66 -15.25
N THR A 21 -3.76 -3.25 -15.41
CA THR A 21 -2.90 -3.66 -16.52
C THR A 21 -1.69 -4.48 -16.06
N GLN A 22 -1.64 -4.86 -14.79
CA GLN A 22 -0.53 -5.57 -14.18
C GLN A 22 -0.91 -7.00 -13.83
N SER A 23 0.07 -7.90 -13.84
CA SER A 23 -0.07 -9.23 -13.26
C SER A 23 -0.11 -9.17 -11.73
N LEU A 24 -0.49 -10.28 -11.09
CA LEU A 24 -0.55 -10.36 -9.63
C LEU A 24 0.83 -10.19 -8.99
N ASP A 25 1.87 -10.76 -9.57
CA ASP A 25 3.26 -10.61 -9.11
C ASP A 25 3.73 -9.14 -9.17
N GLN A 26 3.42 -8.43 -10.26
CA GLN A 26 3.70 -7.00 -10.37
C GLN A 26 2.93 -6.17 -9.32
N CYS A 27 1.65 -6.48 -9.09
CA CYS A 27 0.86 -5.82 -8.06
C CYS A 27 1.45 -6.04 -6.66
N LEU A 28 1.80 -7.28 -6.33
CA LEU A 28 2.39 -7.62 -5.02
C LEU A 28 3.75 -6.95 -4.81
N ALA A 29 4.61 -6.93 -5.83
CA ALA A 29 5.91 -6.25 -5.73
C ALA A 29 5.75 -4.72 -5.51
N ARG A 30 4.80 -4.09 -6.21
CA ARG A 30 4.47 -2.66 -6.00
C ARG A 30 3.88 -2.42 -4.61
N ASP A 31 2.88 -3.20 -4.22
CA ASP A 31 2.18 -3.01 -2.95
C ASP A 31 3.10 -3.28 -1.76
N TYR A 32 4.09 -4.17 -1.92
CA TYR A 32 5.18 -4.33 -0.97
C TYR A 32 5.99 -3.04 -0.80
N ASN A 33 6.45 -2.40 -1.88
CA ASN A 33 7.19 -1.13 -1.79
C ASN A 33 6.35 -0.03 -1.11
N ILE A 34 5.06 0.06 -1.43
CA ILE A 34 4.12 0.98 -0.77
C ILE A 34 4.08 0.72 0.74
N CYS A 35 3.93 -0.54 1.16
CA CYS A 35 3.95 -0.95 2.57
C CYS A 35 5.27 -0.57 3.25
N CYS A 36 6.41 -0.75 2.59
CA CYS A 36 7.71 -0.37 3.13
C CYS A 36 7.79 1.14 3.40
N HIS A 37 7.35 1.98 2.46
CA HIS A 37 7.27 3.43 2.67
C HIS A 37 6.33 3.81 3.82
N ILE A 38 5.18 3.13 3.95
CA ILE A 38 4.23 3.32 5.07
C ILE A 38 4.91 2.99 6.40
N MET A 39 5.53 1.82 6.51
CA MET A 39 6.16 1.36 7.77
C MET A 39 7.35 2.22 8.17
N ARG A 40 8.11 2.73 7.19
CA ARG A 40 9.24 3.65 7.38
C ARG A 40 8.83 5.10 7.64
N ARG A 41 7.53 5.43 7.49
CA ARG A 41 7.00 6.79 7.71
C ARG A 41 7.66 7.84 6.81
N THR A 42 8.05 7.48 5.58
CA THR A 42 8.84 8.37 4.71
C THR A 42 8.06 9.58 4.18
N VAL A 43 6.72 9.51 4.18
CA VAL A 43 5.85 10.58 3.65
C VAL A 43 4.76 10.99 4.65
N SER A 44 4.18 10.03 5.38
CA SER A 44 3.14 10.29 6.37
C SER A 44 3.19 9.27 7.51
N ILE A 45 2.72 9.68 8.69
CA ILE A 45 2.56 8.84 9.87
C ILE A 45 1.13 8.30 10.03
N ASP A 46 0.24 8.57 9.07
CA ASP A 46 -1.20 8.28 9.15
C ASP A 46 -1.50 6.82 9.49
N TYR A 47 -0.69 5.85 9.04
CA TYR A 47 -0.90 4.46 9.40
C TYR A 47 -0.83 4.24 10.94
N PHE A 48 0.15 4.86 11.58
CA PHE A 48 0.35 4.75 13.02
C PHE A 48 -0.70 5.56 13.79
N GLU A 49 -1.04 6.75 13.31
CA GLU A 49 -2.08 7.58 13.92
C GLU A 49 -3.47 6.92 13.82
N GLY A 50 -3.77 6.30 12.69
CA GLY A 50 -5.00 5.52 12.49
C GLY A 50 -5.05 4.30 13.41
N THR A 51 -3.93 3.58 13.52
CA THR A 51 -3.79 2.44 14.43
C THR A 51 -3.98 2.88 15.89
N ARG A 52 -3.34 3.99 16.29
CA ARG A 52 -3.49 4.56 17.63
C ARG A 52 -4.94 4.90 17.92
N ALA A 53 -5.59 5.69 17.05
CA ALA A 53 -6.95 6.13 17.24
C ALA A 53 -7.97 4.98 17.27
N MET A 54 -7.75 3.94 16.45
CA MET A 54 -8.70 2.84 16.32
C MET A 54 -8.49 1.71 17.34
N LEU A 55 -7.25 1.39 17.69
CA LEU A 55 -6.94 0.20 18.48
C LEU A 55 -6.40 0.50 19.88
N LEU A 56 -5.78 1.67 20.09
CA LEU A 56 -5.10 1.99 21.35
C LEU A 56 -5.84 3.03 22.17
N ASP A 57 -6.59 3.93 21.52
CA ASP A 57 -7.25 5.04 22.17
C ASP A 57 -8.63 4.66 22.72
N LYS A 58 -8.74 4.60 24.05
CA LYS A 58 -10.00 4.31 24.76
C LYS A 58 -10.98 5.48 24.71
N GLU A 59 -10.47 6.71 24.53
CA GLU A 59 -11.27 7.93 24.50
C GLU A 59 -11.84 8.22 23.10
N ASN A 60 -11.64 7.30 22.14
CA ASN A 60 -12.10 7.43 20.75
C ASN A 60 -11.71 8.76 20.09
N THR A 61 -10.53 9.30 20.40
CA THR A 61 -10.07 10.55 19.79
C THR A 61 -9.88 10.30 18.29
N PRO A 62 -10.48 11.12 17.41
CA PRO A 62 -10.34 10.93 15.98
C PRO A 62 -8.89 11.04 15.55
N PRO A 63 -8.46 10.24 14.56
CA PRO A 63 -7.10 10.27 14.07
C PRO A 63 -6.78 11.63 13.41
N LYS A 64 -5.59 12.13 13.69
CA LYS A 64 -5.06 13.38 13.13
C LYS A 64 -4.31 13.11 11.83
N TRP A 65 -5.04 13.10 10.71
CA TRP A 65 -4.44 12.87 9.40
C TRP A 65 -3.56 14.03 8.94
N GLU A 66 -2.44 13.68 8.32
CA GLU A 66 -1.52 14.62 7.70
C GLU A 66 -1.11 14.16 6.28
N PRO A 67 -1.55 14.88 5.23
CA PRO A 67 -2.42 16.06 5.24
C PRO A 67 -3.87 15.76 5.60
N ALA A 68 -4.54 16.70 6.26
CA ALA A 68 -5.92 16.54 6.73
C ALA A 68 -7.00 16.58 5.63
N ARG A 69 -6.65 16.99 4.39
CA ARG A 69 -7.59 17.19 3.28
C ARG A 69 -7.06 16.60 1.97
N LEU A 70 -7.98 16.10 1.14
CA LEU A 70 -7.65 15.49 -0.17
C LEU A 70 -6.95 16.46 -1.12
N GLU A 71 -7.36 17.73 -1.10
CA GLU A 71 -6.79 18.78 -1.96
C GLU A 71 -5.32 19.07 -1.66
N LEU A 72 -4.86 18.76 -0.44
CA LEU A 72 -3.49 19.03 0.01
C LEU A 72 -2.52 17.88 -0.30
N VAL A 73 -3.02 16.71 -0.71
CA VAL A 73 -2.17 15.58 -1.07
C VAL A 73 -1.67 15.79 -2.50
N SER A 74 -0.37 16.05 -2.69
CA SER A 74 0.19 16.22 -4.04
C SER A 74 0.44 14.88 -4.74
N ASP A 75 0.52 14.89 -6.07
CA ASP A 75 0.90 13.71 -6.84
C ASP A 75 2.34 13.26 -6.54
N GLU A 76 3.22 14.19 -6.19
CA GLU A 76 4.59 13.89 -5.76
C GLU A 76 4.59 13.05 -4.46
N MET A 77 3.80 13.46 -3.46
CA MET A 77 3.70 12.70 -2.21
C MET A 77 3.21 11.29 -2.46
N VAL A 78 2.20 11.12 -3.32
CA VAL A 78 1.70 9.79 -3.69
C VAL A 78 2.78 9.02 -4.46
N GLY A 79 3.46 9.67 -5.40
CA GLY A 79 4.53 9.08 -6.22
C GLY A 79 5.67 8.49 -5.38
N ARG A 80 6.03 9.13 -4.26
CA ARG A 80 7.05 8.62 -3.32
C ARG A 80 6.71 7.27 -2.69
N TYR A 81 5.43 6.87 -2.61
CA TYR A 81 5.08 5.52 -2.15
C TYR A 81 5.29 4.45 -3.21
N PHE A 82 5.33 4.84 -4.48
CA PHE A 82 5.45 3.95 -5.64
C PHE A 82 6.89 3.91 -6.17
N SER A 83 7.78 4.76 -5.67
CA SER A 83 9.21 4.70 -5.97
C SER A 83 9.87 3.50 -5.29
N ARG A 84 11.09 3.18 -5.73
CA ARG A 84 11.96 2.26 -4.99
C ARG A 84 12.34 2.91 -3.65
N VAL A 85 12.54 2.09 -2.64
CA VAL A 85 13.15 2.55 -1.39
C VAL A 85 14.61 2.89 -1.68
N ASP A 86 15.02 4.10 -1.30
CA ASP A 86 16.35 4.65 -1.54
C ASP A 86 17.28 4.29 -0.36
N GLU A 87 17.63 3.01 -0.28
CA GLU A 87 18.63 2.46 0.63
C GLU A 87 19.49 1.46 -0.13
N ASP A 88 20.82 1.54 0.06
CA ASP A 88 21.80 0.81 -0.75
C ASP A 88 21.59 -0.72 -0.74
N ASP A 89 21.16 -1.27 0.40
CA ASP A 89 20.95 -2.71 0.60
C ASP A 89 19.47 -3.14 0.46
N TRP A 90 18.59 -2.28 -0.07
CA TRP A 90 17.17 -2.60 -0.14
C TRP A 90 16.81 -3.48 -1.34
N GLU A 91 16.37 -4.70 -1.06
CA GLU A 91 15.81 -5.61 -2.05
C GLU A 91 14.28 -5.53 -2.12
N SER A 92 13.74 -5.36 -3.32
CA SER A 92 12.30 -5.50 -3.55
C SER A 92 11.87 -6.96 -3.37
N LEU A 93 10.60 -7.17 -3.02
CA LEU A 93 10.00 -8.50 -2.85
C LEU A 93 10.26 -9.40 -4.05
N GLN A 94 11.00 -10.49 -3.82
CA GLN A 94 11.19 -11.56 -4.78
C GLN A 94 10.13 -12.64 -4.56
N LEU A 95 9.24 -12.83 -5.53
CA LEU A 95 8.25 -13.90 -5.47
C LEU A 95 8.83 -15.18 -6.05
N PRO A 96 8.63 -16.34 -5.40
CA PRO A 96 9.05 -17.61 -5.99
C PRO A 96 8.29 -17.84 -7.29
N ALA A 97 8.94 -18.55 -8.23
CA ALA A 97 8.26 -19.00 -9.44
C ALA A 97 7.03 -19.82 -9.03
N ARG A 98 5.85 -19.42 -9.53
CA ARG A 98 4.64 -20.20 -9.29
C ARG A 98 4.79 -21.52 -10.03
N SER A 99 4.94 -22.63 -9.30
CA SER A 99 4.77 -23.96 -9.85
C SER A 99 3.36 -24.03 -10.42
N ASN A 100 3.22 -24.17 -11.74
CA ASN A 100 1.93 -24.41 -12.37
C ASN A 100 1.43 -25.80 -11.95
N SER A 101 0.85 -25.91 -10.76
CA SER A 101 0.07 -27.07 -10.32
C SER A 101 -1.32 -27.03 -10.96
N VAL A 102 -1.38 -26.83 -12.28
CA VAL A 102 -2.56 -27.17 -13.09
C VAL A 102 -2.21 -28.43 -13.88
N SER A 103 -1.94 -29.50 -13.14
CA SER A 103 -1.87 -30.85 -13.68
C SER A 103 -2.34 -31.84 -12.63
N MET A 104 -3.66 -31.88 -12.33
CA MET A 104 -4.35 -33.15 -12.05
C MET A 104 -5.87 -33.00 -11.97
N MET A 105 -6.53 -32.65 -13.07
CA MET A 105 -7.85 -33.22 -13.35
C MET A 105 -7.91 -33.53 -14.85
N ARG A 106 -7.28 -34.64 -15.24
CA ARG A 106 -7.68 -35.32 -16.48
C ARG A 106 -9.01 -36.02 -16.19
N PRO A 107 -10.05 -35.87 -17.01
CA PRO A 107 -11.25 -36.68 -16.88
C PRO A 107 -10.85 -38.15 -17.01
N LYS A 108 -11.32 -38.99 -16.10
CA LYS A 108 -11.29 -40.44 -16.29
C LYS A 108 -12.30 -40.74 -17.40
N LEU A 109 -11.80 -40.90 -18.63
CA LEU A 109 -12.46 -41.69 -19.67
C LEU A 109 -12.10 -43.15 -19.44
#